data_AF-A0A317KHH7-F1
#
_entry.id   AF-A0A317KHH7-F1
#
_cell.length_a   1.000
_cell.length_b   1.000
_cell.length_c   1.000
_cell.angle_alpha   90.00
_cell.angle_beta   90.00
_cell.angle_gamma   90.00
#
_symmetry.space_group_name_H-M   'P 1'
#
loop_
_entity.id
_entity.type
_entity.pdbx_description
1 polymer ?
#
loop_
_entity_poly.entity_id
_entity_poly.type
_entity_poly.pdbx_seq_one_letter_code
_entity_poly.pdbx_strand_id
1 'polypeptide(L)'
;MRVPSRSPGHQPGPPAASTAPARRRPPVGPLRRSPSPGPDLDAYRAAVAELLVEVGALATAPSTAARQVLIDARLREPALAAVLDATPQGFVGARETLLLEMARYQPNERSSAADLTALVRIYLLSRIDVMWWRDAPTYLTDAQVNASPELVDLEWLRRRDLLRFRYQEQPATLLGRGVRALRRRLRPDATPRTAGLLFRRARREMVAFLNDVAREFAASTPTGTPPLWVTSLVRSAEHQYRLRRLGYAAMVPSGHCLGWAVDVELAWYERFGVRETLGGLLLARQQAGEVNVVDEGQAWHLCLAPGARRRLRRAYEAEMGI
;
A
#
# COMPACT_ATOMS: atom_id res chain seq x y z
N MET A 1 48.83 24.34 -82.51
CA MET A 1 47.71 24.83 -83.35
C MET A 1 46.75 25.60 -82.44
N ARG A 2 46.80 26.94 -82.41
CA ARG A 2 45.99 27.92 -83.16
C ARG A 2 44.44 27.85 -82.90
N VAL A 3 43.97 28.61 -81.89
CA VAL A 3 42.89 29.66 -81.76
C VAL A 3 41.71 29.60 -82.79
N PRO A 4 40.41 29.99 -82.54
CA PRO A 4 39.80 31.02 -81.63
C PRO A 4 38.55 30.58 -80.80
N SER A 5 38.11 31.21 -79.71
CA SER A 5 37.70 32.60 -79.38
C SER A 5 36.40 33.11 -80.05
N ARG A 6 35.31 33.20 -79.27
CA ARG A 6 34.27 34.25 -79.36
C ARG A 6 33.78 34.63 -77.94
N SER A 7 34.05 35.88 -77.58
CA SER A 7 33.40 36.74 -76.55
C SER A 7 31.96 37.11 -76.98
N PRO A 8 31.12 37.89 -76.25
CA PRO A 8 31.36 38.82 -75.11
C PRO A 8 30.37 38.63 -73.92
N GLY A 9 30.52 39.18 -72.72
CA GLY A 9 31.35 40.26 -72.20
C GLY A 9 30.61 41.60 -72.14
N HIS A 10 29.82 41.86 -71.08
CA HIS A 10 29.59 43.16 -70.41
C HIS A 10 28.29 43.10 -69.56
N GLN A 11 28.16 43.67 -68.36
CA GLN A 11 29.04 44.37 -67.41
C GLN A 11 28.16 44.70 -66.15
N PRO A 12 28.58 45.50 -65.16
CA PRO A 12 28.73 45.00 -63.79
C PRO A 12 27.91 45.78 -62.73
N GLY A 13 27.97 45.31 -61.48
CA GLY A 13 28.07 46.23 -60.34
C GLY A 13 27.37 45.79 -59.05
N PRO A 14 28.00 45.94 -57.86
CA PRO A 14 27.60 45.34 -56.57
C PRO A 14 26.82 46.40 -55.71
N PRO A 15 26.53 46.27 -54.38
CA PRO A 15 27.08 45.35 -53.38
C PRO A 15 26.15 44.80 -52.28
N ALA A 16 26.71 43.79 -51.60
CA ALA A 16 26.58 43.35 -50.21
C ALA A 16 25.48 43.92 -49.28
N ALA A 17 24.71 43.01 -48.68
CA ALA A 17 24.35 43.09 -47.25
C ALA A 17 24.07 41.69 -46.66
N SER A 18 24.98 41.24 -45.80
CA SER A 18 24.85 40.28 -44.70
C SER A 18 23.49 39.62 -44.44
N THR A 19 23.41 38.31 -44.62
CA THR A 19 22.39 37.45 -43.98
C THR A 19 23.06 36.37 -43.13
N ALA A 20 23.21 36.68 -41.84
CA ALA A 20 23.50 35.69 -40.82
C ALA A 20 22.37 34.64 -40.76
N PRO A 21 22.66 33.35 -40.53
CA PRO A 21 21.64 32.33 -40.47
C PRO A 21 20.79 32.52 -39.23
N ALA A 22 19.48 32.77 -39.44
CA ALA A 22 18.50 32.83 -38.37
C ALA A 22 18.50 31.51 -37.58
N ARG A 23 19.01 31.55 -36.34
CA ARG A 23 18.83 30.49 -35.35
C ARG A 23 17.33 30.31 -35.12
N ARG A 24 16.75 29.29 -35.76
CA ARG A 24 15.43 28.76 -35.40
C ARG A 24 15.49 28.33 -33.94
N ARG A 25 14.81 29.09 -33.06
CA ARG A 25 14.50 28.63 -31.70
C ARG A 25 13.69 27.33 -31.82
N PRO A 26 14.04 26.27 -31.08
CA PRO A 26 13.20 25.09 -31.02
C PRO A 26 11.82 25.48 -30.47
N PRO A 27 10.73 24.85 -30.93
CA PRO A 27 9.42 25.10 -30.35
C PRO A 27 9.49 24.81 -28.86
N VAL A 28 8.95 25.73 -28.06
CA VAL A 28 8.74 25.56 -26.63
C VAL A 28 7.94 24.27 -26.48
N GLY A 29 8.61 23.20 -26.05
CA GLY A 29 7.94 21.94 -25.74
C GLY A 29 6.82 22.21 -24.75
N PRO A 30 5.74 21.40 -24.76
CA PRO A 30 4.64 21.60 -23.84
C PRO A 30 5.22 21.73 -22.44
N LEU A 31 4.93 22.87 -21.79
CA LEU A 31 5.20 23.10 -20.38
C LEU A 31 4.82 21.80 -19.67
N ARG A 32 5.81 21.16 -19.02
CA ARG A 32 5.54 20.06 -18.09
C ARG A 32 4.41 20.55 -17.22
N ARG A 33 3.19 20.02 -17.42
CA ARG A 33 2.10 20.24 -16.48
C ARG A 33 2.67 19.78 -15.15
N SER A 34 2.91 20.73 -14.25
CA SER A 34 3.12 20.41 -12.85
C SER A 34 1.99 19.45 -12.48
N PRO A 35 2.27 18.24 -11.99
CA PRO A 35 1.20 17.36 -11.58
C PRO A 35 0.34 18.17 -10.60
N SER A 36 -0.96 18.26 -10.87
CA SER A 36 -1.89 18.82 -9.89
C SER A 36 -1.58 18.18 -8.56
N PRO A 37 -1.46 18.96 -7.47
CA PRO A 37 -1.22 18.37 -6.16
C PRO A 37 -2.26 17.28 -5.95
N GLY A 38 -1.79 16.07 -5.65
CA GLY A 38 -2.69 14.96 -5.32
C GLY A 38 -3.56 15.32 -4.11
N PRO A 39 -4.57 14.51 -3.79
CA PRO A 39 -5.41 14.74 -2.62
C PRO A 39 -4.57 14.93 -1.35
N ASP A 40 -4.99 15.86 -0.50
CA ASP A 40 -4.38 16.07 0.81
C ASP A 40 -4.73 14.90 1.73
N LEU A 41 -3.75 14.02 1.96
CA LEU A 41 -3.96 12.80 2.73
C LEU A 41 -4.04 13.06 4.24
N ASP A 42 -3.51 14.19 4.73
CA ASP A 42 -3.60 14.53 6.15
C ASP A 42 -5.00 15.09 6.45
N ALA A 43 -5.50 15.98 5.57
CA ALA A 43 -6.89 16.42 5.63
C ALA A 43 -7.87 15.24 5.48
N TYR A 44 -7.59 14.30 4.58
CA TYR A 44 -8.39 13.07 4.43
C TYR A 44 -8.44 12.25 5.73
N ARG A 45 -7.27 11.98 6.35
CA ARG A 45 -7.22 11.19 7.59
C ARG A 45 -7.88 11.89 8.76
N ALA A 46 -7.75 13.21 8.86
CA ALA A 46 -8.48 14.01 9.84
C ALA A 46 -10.00 13.89 9.65
N ALA A 47 -10.49 14.06 8.41
CA ALA A 47 -11.91 13.91 8.09
C ALA A 47 -12.45 12.50 8.37
N VAL A 48 -11.64 11.46 8.09
CA VAL A 48 -11.97 10.08 8.47
C VAL A 48 -12.04 9.94 10.00
N ALA A 49 -11.07 10.48 10.74
CA ALA A 49 -11.07 10.40 12.20
C ALA A 49 -12.31 11.06 12.83
N GLU A 50 -12.70 12.25 12.36
CA GLU A 50 -13.93 12.92 12.77
C GLU A 50 -15.18 12.09 12.47
N LEU A 51 -15.29 11.57 11.24
CA LEU A 51 -16.41 10.71 10.85
C LEU A 51 -16.51 9.46 11.75
N LEU A 52 -15.38 8.86 12.13
CA LEU A 52 -15.39 7.68 13.00
C LEU A 52 -15.88 8.00 14.42
N VAL A 53 -15.64 9.21 14.93
CA VAL A 53 -16.20 9.66 16.21
C VAL A 53 -17.72 9.76 16.10
N GLU A 54 -18.24 10.36 15.03
CA GLU A 54 -19.68 10.51 14.80
C GLU A 54 -20.38 9.15 14.59
N VAL A 55 -19.78 8.24 13.82
CA VAL A 55 -20.27 6.88 13.63
C VAL A 55 -20.27 6.11 14.95
N GLY A 56 -19.23 6.27 15.77
CA GLY A 56 -19.14 5.69 17.11
C GLY A 56 -20.22 6.21 18.06
N ALA A 57 -20.53 7.51 18.02
CA ALA A 57 -21.60 8.10 18.80
C ALA A 57 -22.99 7.52 18.47
N LEU A 58 -23.17 7.06 17.23
CA LEU A 58 -24.39 6.39 16.78
C LEU A 58 -24.39 4.88 17.02
N ALA A 59 -23.36 4.28 17.63
CA ALA A 59 -23.21 2.84 17.79
C ALA A 59 -24.33 2.18 18.63
N THR A 60 -24.90 2.90 19.59
CA THR A 60 -26.00 2.44 20.45
C THR A 60 -27.39 2.82 19.92
N ALA A 61 -27.47 3.72 18.92
CA ALA A 61 -28.72 4.15 18.33
C ALA A 61 -29.28 3.05 17.39
N PRO A 62 -30.58 2.69 17.48
CA PRO A 62 -31.17 1.61 16.70
C PRO A 62 -31.32 1.91 15.20
N SER A 63 -31.02 3.13 14.74
CA SER A 63 -31.30 3.54 13.36
C SER A 63 -30.08 3.37 12.44
N THR A 64 -29.95 2.19 11.83
CA THR A 64 -29.07 1.95 10.67
C THR A 64 -29.21 3.04 9.60
N ALA A 65 -30.43 3.55 9.40
CA ALA A 65 -30.72 4.63 8.46
C ALA A 65 -29.99 5.94 8.80
N ALA A 66 -29.91 6.34 10.07
CA ALA A 66 -29.22 7.57 10.47
C ALA A 66 -27.71 7.49 10.21
N ARG A 67 -27.11 6.31 10.47
CA ARG A 67 -25.68 6.07 10.14
C ARG A 67 -25.42 6.14 8.64
N GLN A 68 -26.35 5.61 7.86
CA GLN A 68 -26.26 5.65 6.40
C GLN A 68 -26.35 7.10 5.88
N VAL A 69 -27.29 7.89 6.38
CA VAL A 69 -27.44 9.32 6.03
C VAL A 69 -26.21 10.12 6.44
N LEU A 70 -25.69 9.89 7.65
CA LEU A 70 -24.47 10.55 8.13
C LEU A 70 -23.28 10.29 7.21
N ILE A 71 -22.99 9.01 6.95
CA ILE A 71 -21.87 8.61 6.10
C ILE A 71 -22.07 9.17 4.69
N ASP A 72 -23.28 9.06 4.15
CA ASP A 72 -23.60 9.62 2.84
C ASP A 72 -23.30 11.12 2.74
N ALA A 73 -23.69 11.89 3.76
CA ALA A 73 -23.42 13.32 3.82
C ALA A 73 -21.92 13.61 3.93
N ARG A 74 -21.22 13.00 4.89
CA ARG A 74 -19.79 13.22 5.17
C ARG A 74 -18.92 12.85 3.96
N LEU A 75 -19.21 11.77 3.24
CA LEU A 75 -18.40 11.38 2.08
C LEU A 75 -18.35 12.45 0.98
N ARG A 76 -19.36 13.33 0.89
CA ARG A 76 -19.38 14.43 -0.09
C ARG A 76 -18.45 15.60 0.27
N GLU A 77 -17.88 15.59 1.46
CA GLU A 77 -16.95 16.63 1.86
C GLU A 77 -15.68 16.61 1.00
N PRO A 78 -15.11 17.78 0.67
CA PRO A 78 -14.01 17.87 -0.29
C PRO A 78 -12.82 16.97 0.05
N ALA A 79 -12.45 16.89 1.34
CA ALA A 79 -11.32 16.07 1.79
C ALA A 79 -11.55 14.58 1.50
N LEU A 80 -12.74 14.05 1.81
CA LEU A 80 -13.11 12.65 1.55
C LEU A 80 -13.32 12.40 0.06
N ALA A 81 -14.12 13.23 -0.61
CA ALA A 81 -14.46 13.07 -2.01
C ALA A 81 -13.22 13.05 -2.92
N ALA A 82 -12.21 13.89 -2.65
CA ALA A 82 -11.00 13.96 -3.46
C ALA A 82 -10.22 12.63 -3.52
N VAL A 83 -10.06 11.94 -2.39
CA VAL A 83 -9.37 10.62 -2.35
C VAL A 83 -10.23 9.55 -3.02
N LEU A 84 -11.54 9.53 -2.75
CA LEU A 84 -12.46 8.55 -3.32
C LEU A 84 -12.54 8.68 -4.85
N ASP A 85 -12.59 9.90 -5.37
CA ASP A 85 -12.60 10.19 -6.80
C ASP A 85 -11.31 9.79 -7.50
N ALA A 86 -10.17 9.88 -6.79
CA ALA A 86 -8.88 9.48 -7.32
C ALA A 86 -8.68 7.96 -7.42
N THR A 87 -9.60 7.14 -6.85
CA THR A 87 -9.59 5.68 -7.00
C THR A 87 -10.09 5.24 -8.40
N PRO A 88 -9.76 4.03 -8.88
CA PRO A 88 -10.29 3.51 -10.15
C PRO A 88 -11.82 3.43 -10.23
N GLN A 89 -12.50 3.33 -9.08
CA GLN A 89 -13.96 3.25 -9.02
C GLN A 89 -14.63 4.63 -9.06
N GLY A 90 -13.84 5.71 -8.90
CA GLY A 90 -14.35 7.07 -8.72
C GLY A 90 -15.15 7.23 -7.42
N PHE A 91 -15.60 8.47 -7.18
CA PHE A 91 -16.34 8.82 -5.97
C PHE A 91 -17.59 7.97 -5.78
N VAL A 92 -18.42 7.86 -6.84
CA VAL A 92 -19.70 7.16 -6.79
C VAL A 92 -19.52 5.68 -6.48
N GLY A 93 -18.60 4.99 -7.19
CA GLY A 93 -18.36 3.57 -6.98
C GLY A 93 -17.78 3.25 -5.61
N ALA A 94 -16.87 4.08 -5.11
CA ALA A 94 -16.32 3.90 -3.76
C ALA A 94 -17.41 4.10 -2.69
N ARG A 95 -18.20 5.17 -2.79
CA ARG A 95 -19.33 5.43 -1.90
C ARG A 95 -20.33 4.26 -1.88
N GLU A 96 -20.80 3.82 -3.03
CA GLU A 96 -21.77 2.72 -3.13
C GLU A 96 -21.23 1.42 -2.55
N THR A 97 -19.95 1.14 -2.80
CA THR A 97 -19.28 -0.03 -2.21
C THR A 97 -19.30 0.05 -0.69
N LEU A 98 -18.95 1.18 -0.07
CA LEU A 98 -18.99 1.33 1.39
C LEU A 98 -20.40 1.09 1.94
N LEU A 99 -21.42 1.70 1.34
CA LEU A 99 -22.81 1.54 1.77
C LEU A 99 -23.25 0.06 1.68
N LEU A 100 -22.83 -0.67 0.64
CA LEU A 100 -23.08 -2.09 0.50
C LEU A 100 -22.32 -2.94 1.52
N GLU A 101 -21.06 -2.62 1.82
CA GLU A 101 -20.29 -3.31 2.87
C GLU A 101 -20.95 -3.12 4.24
N MET A 102 -21.40 -1.90 4.55
CA MET A 102 -22.11 -1.61 5.80
C MET A 102 -23.43 -2.38 5.88
N ALA A 103 -24.22 -2.42 4.81
CA ALA A 103 -25.49 -3.13 4.78
C ALA A 103 -25.32 -4.65 4.96
N ARG A 104 -24.18 -5.20 4.54
CA ARG A 104 -23.84 -6.62 4.66
C ARG A 104 -23.05 -6.96 5.93
N TYR A 105 -22.67 -5.96 6.71
CA TYR A 105 -21.80 -6.17 7.85
C TYR A 105 -22.50 -7.00 8.93
N GLN A 106 -21.83 -8.08 9.34
CA GLN A 106 -22.20 -8.87 10.50
C GLN A 106 -20.96 -9.01 11.38
N PRO A 107 -21.03 -8.64 12.68
CA PRO A 107 -19.92 -8.85 13.60
C PRO A 107 -19.49 -10.31 13.62
N ASN A 108 -18.17 -10.53 13.53
CA ASN A 108 -17.59 -11.87 13.49
C ASN A 108 -16.23 -11.83 14.20
N GLU A 109 -16.02 -12.72 15.17
CA GLU A 109 -14.74 -12.84 15.91
C GLU A 109 -13.53 -13.13 15.01
N ARG A 110 -13.76 -13.60 13.77
CA ARG A 110 -12.71 -13.89 12.79
C ARG A 110 -12.33 -12.67 11.95
N SER A 111 -13.11 -11.60 11.99
CA SER A 111 -12.93 -10.41 11.16
C SER A 111 -12.04 -9.38 11.86
N SER A 112 -11.14 -8.72 11.13
CA SER A 112 -10.38 -7.57 11.66
C SER A 112 -11.30 -6.37 12.01
N ALA A 113 -12.44 -6.26 11.32
CA ALA A 113 -13.48 -5.30 11.72
C ALA A 113 -14.30 -5.90 12.87
N ALA A 114 -14.04 -5.44 14.10
CA ALA A 114 -14.77 -5.84 15.31
C ALA A 114 -16.18 -5.22 15.37
N ASP A 115 -16.33 -4.01 14.84
CA ASP A 115 -17.59 -3.27 14.77
C ASP A 115 -17.70 -2.49 13.44
N LEU A 116 -18.84 -1.81 13.25
CA LEU A 116 -19.10 -1.02 12.06
C LEU A 116 -18.12 0.16 11.92
N THR A 117 -17.68 0.75 13.03
CA THR A 117 -16.70 1.84 13.04
C THR A 117 -15.36 1.34 12.50
N ALA A 118 -14.90 0.16 12.92
CA ALA A 118 -13.72 -0.48 12.40
C ALA A 118 -13.86 -0.81 10.91
N LEU A 119 -15.04 -1.29 10.46
CA LEU A 119 -15.29 -1.50 9.03
C LEU A 119 -15.14 -0.20 8.21
N VAL A 120 -15.74 0.90 8.68
CA VAL A 120 -15.67 2.20 8.01
C VAL A 120 -14.23 2.71 7.98
N ARG A 121 -13.49 2.57 9.10
CA ARG A 121 -12.07 2.93 9.19
C ARG A 121 -11.24 2.17 8.16
N ILE A 122 -11.34 0.85 8.17
CA ILE A 122 -10.56 -0.03 7.28
C ILE A 122 -10.90 0.29 5.82
N TYR A 123 -12.19 0.42 5.50
CA TYR A 123 -12.62 0.75 4.15
C TYR A 123 -12.03 2.08 3.69
N LEU A 124 -12.24 3.17 4.43
CA LEU A 124 -11.84 4.51 4.01
C LEU A 124 -10.33 4.66 3.96
N LEU A 125 -9.59 4.20 4.97
CA LEU A 125 -8.14 4.34 4.96
C LEU A 125 -7.49 3.46 3.88
N SER A 126 -8.06 2.29 3.54
CA SER A 126 -7.56 1.49 2.41
C SER A 126 -7.77 2.15 1.04
N ARG A 127 -8.59 3.20 0.91
CA ARG A 127 -8.74 3.93 -0.36
C ARG A 127 -7.47 4.66 -0.76
N ILE A 128 -6.64 5.04 0.22
CA ILE A 128 -5.32 5.60 -0.04
C ILE A 128 -4.45 4.60 -0.82
N ASP A 129 -4.47 3.32 -0.41
CA ASP A 129 -3.73 2.25 -1.07
C ASP A 129 -4.16 2.09 -2.53
N VAL A 130 -5.48 2.04 -2.73
CA VAL A 130 -6.11 1.86 -4.04
C VAL A 130 -5.83 3.04 -4.95
N MET A 131 -5.87 4.26 -4.40
CA MET A 131 -5.51 5.48 -5.12
C MET A 131 -4.03 5.49 -5.51
N TRP A 132 -3.12 5.22 -4.57
CA TRP A 132 -1.68 5.20 -4.81
C TRP A 132 -1.25 4.21 -5.89
N TRP A 133 -1.93 3.07 -5.95
CA TRP A 133 -1.58 1.97 -6.83
C TRP A 133 -2.64 1.70 -7.88
N ARG A 134 -3.41 2.72 -8.26
CA ARG A 134 -4.51 2.64 -9.24
C ARG A 134 -4.14 1.99 -10.57
N ASP A 135 -2.90 2.17 -11.01
CA ASP A 135 -2.38 1.65 -12.27
C ASP A 135 -1.55 0.36 -12.10
N ALA A 136 -1.43 -0.15 -10.87
CA ALA A 136 -0.71 -1.39 -10.61
C ALA A 136 -1.57 -2.61 -11.01
N PRO A 137 -0.99 -3.62 -11.67
CA PRO A 137 -1.73 -4.84 -12.00
C PRO A 137 -2.06 -5.61 -10.72
N THR A 138 -3.26 -6.16 -10.69
CA THR A 138 -3.70 -7.07 -9.62
C THR A 138 -3.19 -8.48 -9.90
N TYR A 139 -2.63 -9.14 -8.89
CA TYR A 139 -2.41 -10.58 -8.92
C TYR A 139 -3.77 -11.28 -8.79
N LEU A 140 -4.30 -11.78 -9.90
CA LEU A 140 -5.61 -12.42 -9.96
C LEU A 140 -5.58 -13.80 -9.28
N THR A 141 -4.55 -14.60 -9.56
CA THR A 141 -4.50 -16.02 -9.15
C THR A 141 -3.33 -16.35 -8.23
N ASP A 142 -3.48 -17.44 -7.47
CA ASP A 142 -2.41 -17.97 -6.61
C ASP A 142 -1.15 -18.31 -7.42
N ALA A 143 -1.31 -18.77 -8.66
CA ALA A 143 -0.22 -19.10 -9.56
C ALA A 143 0.56 -17.85 -9.98
N GLN A 144 -0.13 -16.74 -10.27
CA GLN A 144 0.50 -15.47 -10.61
C GLN A 144 1.37 -14.93 -9.48
N VAL A 145 0.92 -15.05 -8.22
CA VAL A 145 1.73 -14.64 -7.05
C VAL A 145 3.01 -15.48 -6.97
N ASN A 146 2.91 -16.80 -7.14
CA ASN A 146 4.07 -17.69 -7.00
C ASN A 146 5.08 -17.59 -8.15
N ALA A 147 4.62 -17.28 -9.36
CA ALA A 147 5.45 -17.19 -10.56
C ALA A 147 5.95 -15.76 -10.86
N SER A 148 5.50 -14.74 -10.12
CA SER A 148 5.85 -13.36 -10.43
C SER A 148 7.35 -13.07 -10.23
N PRO A 149 8.05 -12.55 -11.25
CA PRO A 149 9.46 -12.15 -11.11
C PRO A 149 9.63 -10.87 -10.27
N GLU A 150 8.56 -10.12 -10.03
CA GLU A 150 8.57 -8.92 -9.19
C GLU A 150 8.59 -9.24 -7.70
N LEU A 151 8.25 -10.49 -7.34
CA LEU A 151 8.16 -10.96 -5.96
C LEU A 151 9.31 -11.89 -5.62
N VAL A 152 9.99 -11.59 -4.52
CA VAL A 152 11.07 -12.42 -3.99
C VAL A 152 10.54 -13.45 -3.00
N ASP A 153 11.21 -14.59 -2.94
CA ASP A 153 10.91 -15.65 -1.97
C ASP A 153 11.52 -15.33 -0.61
N LEU A 154 10.67 -15.18 0.41
CA LEU A 154 11.12 -14.95 1.78
C LEU A 154 11.92 -16.12 2.35
N GLU A 155 11.66 -17.35 1.92
CA GLU A 155 12.41 -18.50 2.40
C GLU A 155 13.87 -18.47 1.92
N TRP A 156 14.07 -18.02 0.68
CA TRP A 156 15.41 -17.81 0.13
C TRP A 156 16.20 -16.76 0.91
N LEU A 157 15.54 -15.65 1.29
CA LEU A 157 16.12 -14.58 2.10
C LEU A 157 16.38 -15.04 3.54
N ARG A 158 15.45 -15.77 4.13
CA ARG A 158 15.54 -16.32 5.49
C ARG A 158 16.75 -17.24 5.64
N ARG A 159 17.00 -18.13 4.66
CA ARG A 159 18.15 -19.06 4.66
C ARG A 159 19.50 -18.35 4.55
N ARG A 160 19.52 -17.09 4.11
CA ARG A 160 20.72 -16.26 3.97
C ARG A 160 20.86 -15.22 5.09
N ASP A 161 20.01 -15.29 6.11
CA ASP A 161 19.95 -14.31 7.19
C ASP A 161 19.71 -12.86 6.71
N LEU A 162 18.95 -12.71 5.62
CA LEU A 162 18.61 -11.41 5.04
C LEU A 162 17.25 -10.87 5.52
N LEU A 163 16.58 -11.58 6.44
CA LEU A 163 15.32 -11.12 7.03
C LEU A 163 15.51 -10.70 8.48
N ARG A 164 15.07 -9.49 8.82
CA ARG A 164 15.10 -8.96 10.19
C ARG A 164 13.75 -9.09 10.91
N PHE A 165 12.71 -9.51 10.21
CA PHE A 165 11.39 -9.82 10.76
C PHE A 165 11.12 -11.33 10.79
N ARG A 166 10.08 -11.72 11.50
CA ARG A 166 9.57 -13.10 11.60
C ARG A 166 8.20 -13.22 10.97
N TYR A 167 7.89 -14.43 10.54
CA TYR A 167 6.57 -14.81 10.05
C TYR A 167 6.34 -16.29 10.36
N GLN A 168 5.09 -16.72 10.24
CA GLN A 168 4.73 -18.13 10.25
C GLN A 168 4.00 -18.46 8.96
N GLU A 169 4.40 -19.53 8.28
CA GLU A 169 3.71 -20.04 7.08
C GLU A 169 2.38 -20.70 7.48
N GLN A 170 1.33 -20.59 6.69
CA GLN A 170 0.06 -21.28 6.92
C GLN A 170 0.22 -22.80 6.71
N PRO A 171 -0.34 -23.70 7.56
CA PRO A 171 -0.16 -25.13 7.39
C PRO A 171 -0.96 -25.61 6.19
N ALA A 172 -0.27 -26.19 5.21
CA ALA A 172 -0.91 -26.80 4.05
C ALA A 172 -1.70 -28.07 4.40
N THR A 173 -1.29 -28.81 5.45
CA THR A 173 -1.83 -30.13 5.80
C THR A 173 -2.61 -30.14 7.11
N LEU A 174 -3.51 -31.12 7.26
CA LEU A 174 -4.23 -31.39 8.53
C LEU A 174 -3.26 -31.68 9.68
N LEU A 175 -2.20 -32.45 9.42
CA LEU A 175 -1.15 -32.72 10.40
C LEU A 175 -0.44 -31.43 10.84
N GLY A 176 -0.09 -30.56 9.89
CA GLY A 176 0.49 -29.25 10.20
C GLY A 176 -0.44 -28.37 11.04
N ARG A 177 -1.75 -28.44 10.81
CA ARG A 177 -2.75 -27.77 11.66
C ARG A 177 -2.79 -28.37 13.08
N GLY A 178 -2.75 -29.70 13.20
CA GLY A 178 -2.72 -30.39 14.49
C GLY A 178 -1.47 -30.07 15.32
N VAL A 179 -0.29 -30.13 14.70
CA VAL A 179 0.98 -29.75 15.34
C VAL A 179 0.96 -28.29 15.80
N ARG A 180 0.39 -27.39 14.99
CA ARG A 180 0.22 -25.99 15.39
C ARG A 180 -0.71 -25.84 16.58
N ALA A 181 -1.85 -26.53 16.58
CA ALA A 181 -2.80 -26.48 17.69
C ALA A 181 -2.14 -26.97 18.99
N LEU A 182 -1.37 -28.06 18.92
CA LEU A 182 -0.60 -28.57 20.05
C LEU A 182 0.46 -27.56 20.51
N ARG A 183 1.22 -26.96 19.59
CA ARG A 183 2.23 -25.95 19.93
C ARG A 183 1.61 -24.73 20.61
N ARG A 184 0.45 -24.28 20.15
CA ARG A 184 -0.32 -23.20 20.78
C ARG A 184 -0.83 -23.58 22.16
N ARG A 185 -1.17 -24.85 22.40
CA ARG A 185 -1.60 -25.31 23.72
C ARG A 185 -0.43 -25.39 24.71
N LEU A 186 0.74 -25.86 24.24
CA LEU A 186 1.93 -26.03 25.08
C LEU A 186 2.72 -24.74 25.29
N ARG A 187 2.67 -23.82 24.31
CA ARG A 187 3.35 -22.52 24.34
C ARG A 187 2.43 -21.46 23.73
N PRO A 188 1.33 -21.08 24.40
CA PRO A 188 0.34 -20.13 23.89
C PRO A 188 0.94 -18.76 23.54
N ASP A 189 2.08 -18.49 24.15
CA ASP A 189 2.74 -17.20 24.19
C ASP A 189 3.95 -17.09 23.25
N ALA A 190 4.34 -18.18 22.60
CA ALA A 190 5.55 -18.19 21.78
C ALA A 190 5.38 -17.47 20.44
N THR A 191 4.14 -17.36 19.93
CA THR A 191 3.84 -16.77 18.63
C THR A 191 2.45 -16.12 18.64
N PRO A 192 2.23 -15.04 17.88
CA PRO A 192 0.90 -14.49 17.65
C PRO A 192 -0.12 -15.52 17.16
N ARG A 193 -1.39 -15.31 17.50
CA ARG A 193 -2.50 -16.15 17.05
C ARG A 193 -2.99 -15.70 15.68
N THR A 194 -2.25 -16.06 14.63
CA THR A 194 -2.60 -15.70 13.24
C THR A 194 -2.71 -16.93 12.33
N ALA A 195 -3.37 -16.80 11.19
CA ALA A 195 -3.44 -17.89 10.20
C ALA A 195 -2.06 -18.23 9.62
N GLY A 196 -1.16 -17.23 9.59
CA GLY A 196 0.12 -17.30 8.93
C GLY A 196 0.04 -16.97 7.44
N LEU A 197 1.21 -16.85 6.82
CA LEU A 197 1.36 -16.50 5.41
C LEU A 197 1.03 -17.69 4.51
N LEU A 198 0.03 -17.52 3.64
CA LEU A 198 -0.20 -18.45 2.55
C LEU A 198 0.93 -18.35 1.50
N PHE A 199 1.30 -17.13 1.13
CA PHE A 199 2.39 -16.87 0.19
C PHE A 199 3.59 -16.27 0.93
N ARG A 200 4.76 -16.91 0.78
CA ARG A 200 6.05 -16.39 1.27
C ARG A 200 6.70 -15.48 0.23
N ARG A 201 5.90 -14.61 -0.38
CA ARG A 201 6.27 -13.77 -1.51
C ARG A 201 6.04 -12.31 -1.15
N ALA A 202 6.99 -11.45 -1.47
CA ALA A 202 6.91 -10.01 -1.23
C ALA A 202 7.67 -9.23 -2.31
N ARG A 203 7.26 -7.98 -2.54
CA ARG A 203 8.07 -7.05 -3.35
C ARG A 203 9.37 -6.72 -2.62
N ARG A 204 10.43 -6.44 -3.37
CA ARG A 204 11.77 -6.17 -2.81
C ARG A 204 11.77 -4.94 -1.91
N GLU A 205 11.05 -3.90 -2.30
CA GLU A 205 10.86 -2.68 -1.51
C GLU A 205 10.14 -2.96 -0.19
N MET A 206 9.15 -3.84 -0.21
CA MET A 206 8.42 -4.22 1.01
C MET A 206 9.34 -4.98 1.97
N VAL A 207 10.21 -5.85 1.47
CA VAL A 207 11.22 -6.53 2.30
C VAL A 207 12.17 -5.51 2.93
N ALA A 208 12.72 -4.57 2.14
CA ALA A 208 13.60 -3.53 2.67
C ALA A 208 12.91 -2.67 3.73
N PHE A 209 11.65 -2.28 3.48
CA PHE A 209 10.85 -1.53 4.45
C PHE A 209 10.67 -2.30 5.76
N LEU A 210 10.29 -3.57 5.68
CA LEU A 210 10.11 -4.42 6.87
C LEU A 210 11.42 -4.68 7.60
N ASN A 211 12.54 -4.81 6.89
CA ASN A 211 13.87 -4.92 7.49
C ASN A 211 14.26 -3.63 8.22
N ASP A 212 14.01 -2.46 7.62
CA ASP A 212 14.23 -1.15 8.24
C ASP A 212 13.39 -0.99 9.51
N VAL A 213 12.09 -1.24 9.45
CA VAL A 213 11.18 -1.17 10.61
C VAL A 213 11.61 -2.17 11.69
N ALA A 214 11.97 -3.40 11.32
CA ALA A 214 12.40 -4.40 12.28
C ALA A 214 13.70 -4.02 13.01
N ARG A 215 14.66 -3.41 12.32
CA ARG A 215 15.89 -2.89 12.94
C ARG A 215 15.59 -1.76 13.92
N GLU A 216 14.79 -0.79 13.51
CA GLU A 216 14.42 0.35 14.34
C GLU A 216 13.61 -0.09 15.57
N PHE A 217 12.69 -1.04 15.38
CA PHE A 217 11.93 -1.65 16.46
C PHE A 217 12.83 -2.41 17.45
N ALA A 218 13.76 -3.23 16.96
CA ALA A 218 14.72 -3.92 17.83
C ALA A 218 15.64 -2.95 18.60
N ALA A 219 16.04 -1.84 17.98
CA ALA A 219 16.84 -0.80 18.64
C ALA A 219 16.05 0.00 19.69
N SER A 220 14.73 0.10 19.52
CA SER A 220 13.84 0.89 20.38
C SER A 220 13.14 0.07 21.48
N THR A 221 13.47 -1.22 21.61
CA THR A 221 12.81 -2.13 22.56
C THR A 221 13.80 -2.84 23.48
N PRO A 222 13.35 -3.29 24.68
CA PRO A 222 14.20 -4.04 25.60
C PRO A 222 14.74 -5.33 24.99
N THR A 223 15.94 -5.73 25.42
CA THR A 223 16.53 -7.03 25.06
C THR A 223 15.57 -8.16 25.44
N GLY A 224 15.39 -9.13 24.55
CA GLY A 224 14.45 -10.25 24.73
C GLY A 224 13.06 -9.99 24.12
N THR A 225 12.78 -8.78 23.63
CA THR A 225 11.59 -8.51 22.82
C THR A 225 11.62 -9.34 21.53
N PRO A 226 10.52 -10.04 21.17
CA PRO A 226 10.48 -10.76 19.90
C PRO A 226 10.65 -9.83 18.69
N PRO A 227 11.34 -10.26 17.62
CA PRO A 227 11.47 -9.45 16.41
C PRO A 227 10.12 -9.14 15.78
N LEU A 228 10.05 -8.08 14.95
CA LEU A 228 8.85 -7.68 14.20
C LEU A 228 8.14 -8.89 13.57
N TRP A 229 6.83 -9.00 13.77
CA TRP A 229 6.06 -10.15 13.29
C TRP A 229 5.09 -9.77 12.16
N VAL A 230 5.30 -10.38 11.00
CA VAL A 230 4.47 -10.23 9.81
C VAL A 230 3.40 -11.31 9.76
N THR A 231 2.14 -10.90 9.60
CA THR A 231 0.95 -11.78 9.67
C THR A 231 0.32 -12.01 8.31
N SER A 232 0.50 -11.09 7.36
CA SER A 232 0.03 -11.17 5.98
C SER A 232 0.96 -10.42 5.03
N LEU A 233 1.06 -10.84 3.77
CA LEU A 233 1.82 -10.19 2.69
C LEU A 233 0.97 -10.18 1.41
N VAL A 234 1.59 -10.35 0.24
CA VAL A 234 0.90 -10.44 -1.05
C VAL A 234 -0.16 -11.53 -0.99
N ARG A 235 -1.34 -11.22 -1.52
CA ARG A 235 -2.46 -12.15 -1.72
C ARG A 235 -2.86 -12.14 -3.19
N SER A 236 -3.46 -13.20 -3.68
CA SER A 236 -4.19 -13.15 -4.96
C SER A 236 -5.60 -12.59 -4.75
N ALA A 237 -6.24 -12.13 -5.81
CA ALA A 237 -7.66 -11.77 -5.78
C ALA A 237 -8.53 -13.00 -5.44
N GLU A 238 -8.21 -14.18 -5.99
CA GLU A 238 -8.86 -15.45 -5.63
C GLU A 238 -8.84 -15.73 -4.12
N HIS A 239 -7.68 -15.55 -3.48
CA HIS A 239 -7.54 -15.72 -2.05
C HIS A 239 -8.30 -14.64 -1.26
N GLN A 240 -8.24 -13.39 -1.71
CA GLN A 240 -8.97 -12.28 -1.09
C GLN A 240 -10.49 -12.52 -1.10
N TYR A 241 -11.06 -12.94 -2.25
CA TYR A 241 -12.46 -13.32 -2.34
C TYR A 241 -12.80 -14.55 -1.49
N ARG A 242 -11.88 -15.51 -1.36
CA ARG A 242 -12.05 -16.66 -0.47
C ARG A 242 -12.13 -16.24 0.99
N LEU A 243 -11.26 -15.34 1.45
CA LEU A 243 -11.32 -14.77 2.80
C LEU A 243 -12.64 -14.04 3.03
N ARG A 244 -13.10 -13.24 2.05
CA ARG A 244 -14.38 -12.56 2.13
C ARG A 244 -15.56 -13.54 2.29
N ARG A 245 -15.58 -14.63 1.52
CA ARG A 245 -16.59 -15.70 1.67
C ARG A 245 -16.57 -16.41 3.02
N LEU A 246 -15.41 -16.42 3.70
CA LEU A 246 -15.25 -16.97 5.05
C LEU A 246 -15.62 -15.96 6.16
N GLY A 247 -16.07 -14.75 5.79
CA GLY A 247 -16.52 -13.72 6.72
C GLY A 247 -15.41 -12.83 7.29
N TYR A 248 -14.21 -12.81 6.68
CA TYR A 248 -13.17 -11.84 7.02
C TYR A 248 -13.47 -10.49 6.35
N ALA A 249 -13.07 -9.39 6.99
CA ALA A 249 -13.06 -8.02 6.42
C ALA A 249 -11.98 -7.86 5.31
N ALA A 250 -12.04 -8.71 4.29
CA ALA A 250 -11.14 -8.70 3.15
C ALA A 250 -11.67 -7.73 2.08
N MET A 251 -11.36 -6.44 2.24
CA MET A 251 -11.81 -5.38 1.32
C MET A 251 -11.30 -5.61 -0.10
N VAL A 252 -12.11 -5.19 -1.08
CA VAL A 252 -11.75 -5.24 -2.52
C VAL A 252 -12.03 -3.86 -3.13
N PRO A 253 -11.11 -3.31 -3.95
CA PRO A 253 -9.74 -3.77 -4.18
C PRO A 253 -8.85 -3.67 -2.93
N SER A 254 -7.71 -4.37 -2.92
CA SER A 254 -6.79 -4.45 -1.76
C SER A 254 -5.34 -4.25 -2.17
N GLY A 255 -4.59 -3.49 -1.37
CA GLY A 255 -3.14 -3.32 -1.54
C GLY A 255 -2.34 -4.63 -1.48
N HIS A 256 -2.84 -5.66 -0.78
CA HIS A 256 -2.23 -6.99 -0.77
C HIS A 256 -2.24 -7.63 -2.16
N CYS A 257 -3.34 -7.43 -2.91
CA CYS A 257 -3.49 -7.98 -4.26
C CYS A 257 -2.66 -7.24 -5.30
N LEU A 258 -2.16 -6.05 -4.97
CA LEU A 258 -1.21 -5.28 -5.79
C LEU A 258 0.26 -5.56 -5.38
N GLY A 259 0.44 -6.28 -4.27
CA GLY A 259 1.73 -6.64 -3.69
C GLY A 259 2.41 -5.55 -2.88
N TRP A 260 1.72 -4.44 -2.60
CA TRP A 260 2.25 -3.27 -1.92
C TRP A 260 1.83 -3.15 -0.46
N ALA A 261 1.09 -4.14 0.06
CA ALA A 261 0.66 -4.15 1.44
C ALA A 261 1.07 -5.41 2.23
N VAL A 262 1.16 -5.21 3.54
CA VAL A 262 1.57 -6.17 4.56
C VAL A 262 0.75 -5.92 5.83
N ASP A 263 0.44 -6.97 6.58
CA ASP A 263 -0.12 -6.83 7.92
C ASP A 263 0.94 -7.24 8.94
N VAL A 264 1.08 -6.44 10.00
CA VAL A 264 2.00 -6.70 11.12
C VAL A 264 1.21 -6.85 12.41
N GLU A 265 1.65 -7.74 13.29
CA GLU A 265 1.01 -7.95 14.58
C GLU A 265 1.26 -6.75 15.51
N LEU A 266 0.21 -6.26 16.19
CA LEU A 266 0.34 -5.24 17.25
C LEU A 266 -0.15 -5.74 18.61
N ALA A 267 -1.32 -6.37 18.68
CA ALA A 267 -1.93 -6.72 19.96
C ALA A 267 -1.06 -7.68 20.78
N TRP A 268 -0.41 -8.65 20.14
CA TRP A 268 0.52 -9.54 20.84
C TRP A 268 1.70 -8.79 21.51
N TYR A 269 2.08 -7.60 21.05
CA TYR A 269 3.17 -6.84 21.65
C TYR A 269 2.80 -6.10 22.94
N GLU A 270 1.52 -6.01 23.30
CA GLU A 270 1.05 -5.43 24.57
C GLU A 270 1.70 -6.13 25.77
N ARG A 271 1.82 -7.45 25.69
CA ARG A 271 2.40 -8.27 26.76
C ARG A 271 3.89 -8.03 27.00
N PHE A 272 4.59 -7.44 26.03
CA PHE A 272 6.00 -7.07 26.16
C PHE A 272 6.15 -5.57 26.49
N GLY A 273 5.04 -4.82 26.60
CA GLY A 273 5.04 -3.39 26.85
C GLY A 273 5.55 -2.54 25.67
N VAL A 274 5.57 -3.10 24.45
CA VAL A 274 6.18 -2.45 23.27
C VAL A 274 5.19 -2.22 22.12
N ARG A 275 3.89 -2.44 22.35
CA ARG A 275 2.84 -2.14 21.35
C ARG A 275 2.92 -0.68 20.89
N GLU A 276 2.94 0.25 21.85
CA GLU A 276 2.98 1.68 21.56
C GLU A 276 4.27 2.10 20.87
N THR A 277 5.40 1.44 21.19
CA THR A 277 6.66 1.66 20.48
C THR A 277 6.53 1.30 19.00
N LEU A 278 6.00 0.12 18.68
CA LEU A 278 5.80 -0.27 17.28
C LEU A 278 4.76 0.63 16.59
N GLY A 279 3.65 0.93 17.26
CA GLY A 279 2.62 1.84 16.74
C GLY A 279 3.17 3.23 16.43
N GLY A 280 3.94 3.82 17.36
CA GLY A 280 4.59 5.11 17.19
C GLY A 280 5.57 5.14 16.02
N LEU A 281 6.39 4.10 15.86
CA LEU A 281 7.29 3.96 14.71
C LEU A 281 6.51 3.96 13.38
N LEU A 282 5.45 3.15 13.28
CA LEU A 282 4.65 3.03 12.05
C LEU A 282 3.94 4.35 11.72
N LEU A 283 3.37 5.03 12.71
CA LEU A 283 2.72 6.33 12.53
C LEU A 283 3.71 7.44 12.15
N ALA A 284 4.92 7.43 12.69
CA ALA A 284 5.98 8.36 12.27
C ALA A 284 6.35 8.15 10.80
N ARG A 285 6.42 6.90 10.33
CA ARG A 285 6.64 6.57 8.92
C ARG A 285 5.47 7.03 8.03
N GLN A 286 4.25 6.99 8.53
CA GLN A 286 3.09 7.54 7.84
C GLN A 286 3.15 9.06 7.71
N GLN A 287 3.50 9.76 8.78
CA GLN A 287 3.68 11.22 8.78
C GLN A 287 4.80 11.65 7.82
N ALA A 288 5.85 10.83 7.70
CA ALA A 288 6.91 11.02 6.71
C ALA A 288 6.49 10.70 5.26
N GLY A 289 5.24 10.25 5.04
CA GLY A 289 4.71 9.91 3.73
C GLY A 289 5.26 8.62 3.13
N GLU A 290 5.85 7.72 3.94
CA GLU A 290 6.47 6.49 3.46
C GLU A 290 5.48 5.32 3.31
N VAL A 291 4.44 5.31 4.14
CA VAL A 291 3.50 4.19 4.27
C VAL A 291 2.11 4.73 4.66
N ASN A 292 1.05 4.02 4.29
CA ASN A 292 -0.27 4.19 4.86
C ASN A 292 -0.47 3.12 5.94
N VAL A 293 -0.87 3.53 7.13
CA VAL A 293 -1.12 2.65 8.29
C VAL A 293 -2.60 2.65 8.59
N VAL A 294 -3.16 1.46 8.74
CA VAL A 294 -4.56 1.25 9.13
C VAL A 294 -4.59 0.33 10.33
N ASP A 295 -5.13 0.84 11.43
CA ASP A 295 -5.38 0.04 12.62
C ASP A 295 -6.57 -0.89 12.38
N GLU A 296 -6.30 -2.19 12.21
CA GLU A 296 -7.31 -3.25 12.13
C GLU A 296 -7.46 -4.03 13.46
N GLY A 297 -7.03 -3.46 14.58
CA GLY A 297 -7.14 -4.03 15.92
C GLY A 297 -5.96 -4.94 16.27
N GLN A 298 -6.06 -6.24 15.96
CA GLN A 298 -5.00 -7.20 16.28
C GLN A 298 -3.73 -6.92 15.48
N ALA A 299 -3.91 -6.72 14.17
CA ALA A 299 -2.85 -6.42 13.24
C ALA A 299 -3.07 -5.04 12.65
N TRP A 300 -1.99 -4.35 12.31
CA TRP A 300 -2.07 -3.12 11.53
C TRP A 300 -1.68 -3.43 10.10
N HIS A 301 -2.49 -2.91 9.19
CA HIS A 301 -2.25 -2.96 7.77
C HIS A 301 -1.33 -1.82 7.36
N LEU A 302 -0.35 -2.13 6.54
CA LEU A 302 0.65 -1.21 6.03
C LEU A 302 0.68 -1.30 4.51
N CYS A 303 0.50 -0.19 3.81
CA CYS A 303 0.68 -0.11 2.36
C CYS A 303 1.77 0.89 2.01
N LEU A 304 2.75 0.46 1.22
CA LEU A 304 3.90 1.30 0.90
C LEU A 304 3.50 2.45 -0.04
N ALA A 305 3.99 3.66 0.24
CA ALA A 305 3.76 4.81 -0.63
C ALA A 305 4.58 4.72 -1.92
N PRO A 306 4.05 5.14 -3.09
CA PRO A 306 4.80 5.16 -4.35
C PRO A 306 6.09 5.98 -4.28
N GLY A 307 6.12 7.05 -3.46
CA GLY A 307 7.29 7.90 -3.27
C GLY A 307 8.48 7.20 -2.59
N ALA A 308 8.22 6.23 -1.71
CA ALA A 308 9.26 5.51 -0.98
C ALA A 308 9.96 4.42 -1.81
N ARG A 309 9.35 3.98 -2.92
CA ARG A 309 9.81 2.84 -3.72
C ARG A 309 11.29 2.92 -4.10
N ARG A 310 11.73 4.07 -4.64
CA ARG A 310 13.09 4.20 -5.17
C ARG A 310 14.14 4.06 -4.08
N ARG A 311 13.90 4.67 -2.90
CA ARG A 311 14.79 4.57 -1.74
C ARG A 311 14.89 3.13 -1.27
N LEU A 312 13.74 2.48 -1.09
CA LEU A 312 13.66 1.11 -0.58
C LEU A 312 14.19 0.07 -1.57
N ARG A 313 14.01 0.30 -2.88
CA ARG A 313 14.60 -0.52 -3.93
C ARG A 313 16.13 -0.51 -3.84
N ARG A 314 16.72 0.68 -3.70
CA ARG A 314 18.18 0.84 -3.52
C ARG A 314 18.67 0.21 -2.22
N ALA A 315 17.92 0.38 -1.13
CA ALA A 315 18.26 -0.25 0.15
C ALA A 315 18.28 -1.78 0.03
N TYR A 316 17.29 -2.36 -0.66
CA TYR A 316 17.27 -3.79 -0.95
C TYR A 316 18.48 -4.23 -1.79
N GLU A 317 18.77 -3.51 -2.88
CA GLU A 317 19.89 -3.84 -3.78
C GLU A 317 21.25 -3.77 -3.06
N ALA A 318 21.44 -2.77 -2.21
CA ALA A 318 22.62 -2.65 -1.36
C ALA A 318 22.77 -3.83 -0.38
N GLU A 319 21.67 -4.29 0.25
CA GLU A 319 21.71 -5.49 1.11
C GLU A 319 22.05 -6.77 0.33
N MET A 320 21.75 -6.79 -0.96
CA MET A 320 22.01 -7.91 -1.86
C MET A 320 23.41 -7.85 -2.51
N GLY A 321 24.15 -6.75 -2.34
CA GLY A 321 25.44 -6.52 -2.98
C GLY A 321 25.36 -6.30 -4.50
N ILE A 322 24.28 -5.70 -4.98
CA ILE A 322 24.01 -5.38 -6.40
C ILE A 322 23.94 -3.88 -6.60
#